data_AF-A0A175RW66-F1
#
_entry.id   AF-A0A175RW66-F1
#
_cell.length_a   1.000
_cell.length_b   1.000
_cell.length_c   1.000
_cell.angle_alpha   90.00
_cell.angle_beta   90.00
_cell.angle_gamma   90.00
#
_symmetry.space_group_name_H-M   'P 1'
#
loop_
_entity.id
_entity.type
_entity.pdbx_description
1 polymer ?
#
loop_
_entity_poly.entity_id
_entity_poly.type
_entity_poly.pdbx_seq_one_letter_code
_entity_poly.pdbx_strand_id
1 'polypeptide(L)'
;MSVLAMRVTPTHDENRVLAFPRCPTAERVAAARELSDTQRLELERLRWLALRSQLAPKADLERACYLLAGQPTASLDRYATVFFRALCDHATSEMTVYRPGASQVSDDESWLLRLLAAWRSEQDAAAGALVSWRVRPQARRWMRFLSHGMVRALDAAA
;
A
#
# COMPACT_ATOMS: atom_id res chain seq x y z
N MET A 1 55.33 7.32 -6.77
CA MET A 1 54.40 6.43 -7.48
C MET A 1 53.22 7.29 -7.96
N SER A 2 53.15 7.56 -9.26
CA SER A 2 52.11 8.40 -9.85
C SER A 2 51.14 7.50 -10.60
N VAL A 3 49.87 7.46 -10.18
CA VAL A 3 48.82 6.68 -10.84
C VAL A 3 48.37 7.49 -12.05
N LEU A 4 48.78 7.06 -13.24
CA LEU A 4 48.38 7.66 -14.51
C LEU A 4 46.87 7.42 -14.70
N ALA A 5 46.07 8.49 -14.58
CA ALA A 5 44.66 8.44 -14.92
C ALA A 5 44.53 8.34 -16.45
N MET A 6 44.22 7.14 -16.94
CA MET A 6 43.95 6.87 -18.35
C MET A 6 42.65 7.57 -18.74
N ARG A 7 42.75 8.71 -19.42
CA ARG A 7 41.61 9.41 -20.01
C ARG A 7 41.12 8.60 -21.21
N VAL A 8 40.03 7.86 -21.02
CA VAL A 8 39.26 7.28 -22.13
C VAL A 8 38.54 8.44 -22.82
N THR A 9 38.89 8.72 -24.07
CA THR A 9 38.13 9.61 -24.95
C THR A 9 36.86 8.87 -25.41
N PRO A 10 35.65 9.36 -25.11
CA PRO A 10 34.44 8.70 -25.56
C PRO A 10 34.26 8.94 -27.06
N THR A 11 34.37 7.87 -27.86
CA THR A 11 33.84 7.85 -29.22
C THR A 11 32.32 7.97 -29.13
N HIS A 12 31.76 9.03 -29.71
CA HIS A 12 30.32 9.30 -29.74
C HIS A 12 29.63 8.21 -30.55
N ASP A 13 29.05 7.24 -29.84
CA ASP A 13 28.11 6.27 -30.38
C ASP A 13 26.71 6.73 -29.97
N GLU A 14 26.03 7.45 -30.88
CA GLU A 14 24.81 8.21 -30.64
C GLU A 14 23.59 7.36 -30.20
N ASN A 15 23.73 6.03 -30.15
CA ASN A 15 22.65 5.11 -29.79
C ASN A 15 22.95 4.21 -28.58
N ARG A 16 23.99 4.51 -27.81
CA ARG A 16 24.32 3.70 -26.62
C ARG A 16 23.39 4.07 -25.46
N VAL A 17 22.27 3.36 -25.32
CA VAL A 17 21.49 3.34 -24.07
C VAL A 17 22.44 2.86 -22.97
N LEU A 18 22.98 3.80 -22.20
CA LEU A 18 23.74 3.49 -21.01
C LEU A 18 22.75 2.85 -20.03
N ALA A 19 22.78 1.52 -19.92
CA ALA A 19 22.10 0.85 -18.83
C ALA A 19 22.58 1.53 -17.55
N PHE A 20 21.68 2.21 -16.84
CA PHE A 20 22.02 2.83 -15.57
C PHE A 20 22.70 1.75 -14.72
N PRO A 21 23.95 1.97 -14.25
CA PRO A 21 24.64 0.99 -13.44
C PRO A 21 23.70 0.62 -12.29
N ARG A 22 23.55 -0.68 -12.01
CA ARG A 22 22.66 -1.14 -10.94
C ARG A 22 23.15 -0.50 -9.64
N CYS A 23 22.50 0.58 -9.23
CA CYS A 23 22.88 1.29 -8.03
C CYS A 23 22.64 0.34 -6.85
N PRO A 24 23.60 0.19 -5.92
CA PRO A 24 23.42 -0.66 -4.75
C PRO A 24 22.14 -0.32 -3.96
N THR A 25 21.75 0.96 -3.98
CA THR A 25 20.48 1.44 -3.40
C THR A 25 19.26 0.84 -4.11
N ALA A 26 19.27 0.77 -5.45
CA ALA A 26 18.17 0.22 -6.22
C ALA A 26 18.03 -1.30 -5.98
N GLU A 27 19.15 -2.02 -5.90
CA GLU A 27 19.14 -3.46 -5.58
C GLU A 27 18.63 -3.71 -4.14
N ARG A 28 19.05 -2.90 -3.18
CA ARG A 28 18.53 -2.97 -1.80
C ARG A 28 17.03 -2.68 -1.73
N VAL A 29 16.56 -1.67 -2.46
CA VAL A 29 15.13 -1.34 -2.53
C VAL A 29 14.34 -2.46 -3.22
N ALA A 30 14.89 -3.09 -4.25
CA ALA A 30 14.28 -4.23 -4.92
C ALA A 30 14.20 -5.46 -4.01
N ALA A 31 15.28 -5.80 -3.31
CA ALA A 31 15.28 -6.90 -2.34
C ALA A 31 14.31 -6.66 -1.18
N ALA A 32 14.21 -5.41 -0.69
CA ALA A 32 13.23 -5.04 0.34
C ALA A 32 11.77 -5.14 -0.13
N ARG A 33 11.52 -5.27 -1.45
CA ARG A 33 10.19 -5.50 -2.03
C ARG A 33 9.85 -6.99 -2.16
N GLU A 34 10.77 -7.90 -1.86
CA GLU A 34 10.45 -9.33 -1.87
C GLU A 34 9.49 -9.64 -0.71
N LEU A 35 8.25 -9.96 -1.06
CA LEU A 35 7.21 -10.35 -0.10
C LEU A 35 7.37 -11.82 0.29
N SER A 36 7.21 -12.10 1.59
CA SER A 36 7.07 -13.48 2.08
C SER A 36 5.80 -14.14 1.55
N ASP A 37 5.73 -15.47 1.59
CA ASP A 37 4.53 -16.20 1.16
C ASP A 37 3.28 -15.80 1.96
N THR A 38 3.45 -15.52 3.26
CA THR A 38 2.37 -15.02 4.13
C THR A 38 1.88 -13.63 3.69
N GLN A 39 2.79 -12.72 3.35
CA GLN A 39 2.44 -11.40 2.83
C GLN A 39 1.79 -11.48 1.46
N ARG A 40 2.17 -12.45 0.62
CA ARG A 40 1.53 -12.68 -0.69
C ARG A 40 0.10 -13.18 -0.53
N LEU A 41 -0.16 -14.13 0.37
CA LEU A 41 -1.51 -14.60 0.67
C LEU A 41 -2.39 -13.48 1.24
N GLU A 42 -1.83 -12.66 2.13
CA GLU A 42 -2.53 -11.49 2.66
C GLU A 42 -2.83 -10.46 1.56
N LEU A 43 -1.86 -10.16 0.69
CA LEU A 43 -2.06 -9.26 -0.44
C LEU A 43 -3.17 -9.76 -1.36
N GLU A 44 -3.22 -11.07 -1.63
CA GLU A 44 -4.27 -11.67 -2.44
C GLU A 44 -5.66 -11.47 -1.80
N ARG A 45 -5.78 -11.64 -0.48
CA ARG A 45 -7.03 -11.32 0.24
C ARG A 45 -7.41 -9.85 0.10
N LEU A 46 -6.44 -8.93 0.22
CA LEU A 46 -6.68 -7.49 0.07
C LEU A 46 -7.12 -7.13 -1.33
N ARG A 47 -6.55 -7.75 -2.37
CA ARG A 47 -6.99 -7.58 -3.76
C ARG A 47 -8.42 -8.02 -3.96
N TRP A 48 -8.81 -9.16 -3.38
CA TRP A 48 -10.20 -9.62 -3.42
C TRP A 48 -11.15 -8.66 -2.72
N LEU A 49 -10.78 -8.15 -1.56
CA LEU A 49 -11.58 -7.16 -0.82
C LEU A 49 -11.70 -5.83 -1.58
N ALA A 50 -10.60 -5.35 -2.17
CA ALA A 50 -10.58 -4.16 -3.02
C ALA A 50 -11.51 -4.33 -4.22
N LEU A 51 -11.40 -5.45 -4.95
CA LEU A 51 -12.26 -5.75 -6.09
C LEU A 51 -13.74 -5.81 -5.69
N ARG A 52 -14.07 -6.51 -4.60
CA ARG A 52 -15.45 -6.60 -4.10
C ARG A 52 -16.01 -5.25 -3.67
N SER A 53 -15.20 -4.41 -3.04
CA SER A 53 -15.62 -3.06 -2.63
C SER A 53 -16.05 -2.20 -3.81
N GLN A 54 -15.41 -2.38 -4.98
CA GLN A 54 -15.74 -1.66 -6.22
C GLN A 54 -17.10 -2.04 -6.81
N LEU A 55 -17.74 -3.11 -6.31
CA LEU A 55 -19.10 -3.50 -6.69
C LEU A 55 -20.17 -2.96 -5.72
N ALA A 56 -19.78 -2.50 -4.53
CA ALA A 56 -20.69 -2.02 -3.50
C ALA A 56 -21.14 -0.58 -3.75
N PRO A 57 -22.33 -0.14 -3.34
CA PRO A 57 -22.75 1.26 -3.49
C PRO A 57 -21.78 2.21 -2.77
N LYS A 58 -21.60 3.41 -3.33
CA LYS A 58 -20.78 4.47 -2.71
C LYS A 58 -21.51 5.00 -1.48
N ALA A 59 -21.00 4.67 -0.29
CA ALA A 59 -21.55 5.14 0.97
C ALA A 59 -20.92 6.48 1.37
N ASP A 60 -21.68 7.32 2.07
CA ASP A 60 -21.13 8.47 2.79
C ASP A 60 -20.15 7.99 3.87
N LEU A 61 -18.90 8.48 3.80
CA LEU A 61 -17.80 8.02 4.64
C LEU A 61 -18.10 8.18 6.13
N GLU A 62 -18.55 9.35 6.55
CA GLU A 62 -18.75 9.65 7.95
C GLU A 62 -19.90 8.82 8.51
N ARG A 63 -21.03 8.79 7.78
CA ARG A 63 -22.19 7.99 8.17
C ARG A 63 -21.84 6.50 8.28
N ALA A 64 -21.07 5.97 7.33
CA ALA A 64 -20.63 4.58 7.37
C ALA A 64 -19.72 4.31 8.59
N CYS A 65 -18.80 5.22 8.91
CA CYS A 65 -17.94 5.08 10.07
C CYS A 65 -18.71 5.17 11.40
N TYR A 66 -19.71 6.04 11.50
CA TYR A 66 -20.59 6.11 12.68
C TYR A 66 -21.35 4.79 12.90
N LEU A 67 -21.89 4.20 11.83
CA LEU A 67 -22.57 2.91 11.91
C LEU A 67 -21.62 1.79 12.36
N LEU A 68 -20.40 1.77 11.83
CA LEU A 68 -19.37 0.80 12.22
C LEU A 68 -18.93 0.98 13.68
N ALA A 69 -18.77 2.22 14.15
CA ALA A 69 -18.38 2.52 15.52
C ALA A 69 -19.42 2.03 16.54
N GLY A 70 -20.70 2.06 16.18
CA GLY A 70 -21.79 1.52 17.02
C GLY A 70 -21.97 0.00 16.94
N GLN A 71 -21.22 -0.71 16.07
CA GLN A 71 -21.37 -2.14 15.83
C GLN A 71 -20.04 -2.86 16.07
N PRO A 72 -19.75 -3.31 17.31
CA PRO A 72 -18.47 -3.96 17.64
C PRO A 72 -18.25 -5.29 16.90
N THR A 73 -19.31 -5.90 16.36
CA THR A 73 -19.28 -7.14 15.59
C THR A 73 -19.34 -6.92 14.07
N ALA A 74 -19.02 -5.72 13.59
CA ALA A 74 -19.01 -5.46 12.16
C ALA A 74 -18.03 -6.39 11.42
N SER A 75 -18.51 -7.01 10.35
CA SER A 75 -17.75 -7.95 9.52
C SER A 75 -16.57 -7.26 8.81
N LEU A 76 -15.50 -8.02 8.57
CA LEU A 76 -14.36 -7.63 7.72
C LEU A 76 -14.80 -6.97 6.41
N ASP A 77 -15.77 -7.57 5.72
CA ASP A 77 -16.26 -7.07 4.42
C ASP A 77 -16.80 -5.64 4.50
N ARG A 78 -17.44 -5.25 5.60
CA ARG A 78 -17.95 -3.88 5.77
C ARG A 78 -16.82 -2.89 5.99
N TYR A 79 -15.87 -3.21 6.87
CA TYR A 79 -14.68 -2.37 7.07
C TYR A 79 -13.91 -2.19 5.77
N ALA A 80 -13.64 -3.30 5.08
CA ALA A 80 -12.91 -3.27 3.81
C ALA A 80 -13.67 -2.50 2.73
N THR A 81 -14.99 -2.70 2.60
CA THR A 81 -15.80 -1.98 1.61
C THR A 81 -15.74 -0.48 1.83
N VAL A 82 -15.96 -0.01 3.07
CA VAL A 82 -15.92 1.42 3.38
C VAL A 82 -14.50 1.96 3.23
N PHE A 83 -13.48 1.22 3.67
CA PHE A 83 -12.07 1.60 3.54
C PHE A 83 -11.67 1.82 2.08
N PHE A 84 -11.87 0.84 1.21
CA PHE A 84 -11.47 0.94 -0.20
C PHE A 84 -12.29 1.97 -0.96
N ARG A 85 -13.60 2.11 -0.67
CA ARG A 85 -14.43 3.18 -1.26
C ARG A 85 -13.95 4.57 -0.85
N ALA A 86 -13.70 4.78 0.44
CA ALA A 86 -13.17 6.03 0.95
C ALA A 86 -11.81 6.37 0.34
N LEU A 87 -10.97 5.36 0.14
CA LEU A 87 -9.66 5.50 -0.44
C LEU A 87 -9.72 5.91 -1.92
N CYS A 88 -10.68 5.41 -2.71
CA CYS A 88 -10.90 5.91 -4.08
C CYS A 88 -11.22 7.41 -4.12
N ASP A 89 -11.92 7.94 -3.13
CA ASP A 89 -12.38 9.33 -3.11
C ASP A 89 -11.42 10.31 -2.43
N HIS A 90 -10.70 9.84 -1.41
CA HIS A 90 -9.91 10.68 -0.52
C HIS A 90 -8.41 10.44 -0.59
N ALA A 91 -7.96 9.56 -1.48
CA ALA A 91 -6.55 9.43 -1.80
C ALA A 91 -5.98 10.74 -2.39
N THR A 92 -4.70 10.99 -2.14
CA THR A 92 -3.96 12.14 -2.70
C THR A 92 -3.68 11.98 -4.18
N SER A 93 -3.46 10.75 -4.64
CA SER A 93 -3.31 10.34 -6.04
C SER A 93 -4.14 9.10 -6.35
N GLU A 94 -4.32 8.77 -7.62
CA GLU A 94 -4.98 7.51 -8.02
C GLU A 94 -4.25 6.30 -7.42
N MET A 95 -5.03 5.32 -6.94
CA MET A 95 -4.54 4.10 -6.30
C MET A 95 -4.40 2.97 -7.31
N THR A 96 -3.22 2.38 -7.42
CA THR A 96 -2.96 1.22 -8.26
C THR A 96 -3.06 -0.06 -7.44
N VAL A 97 -4.17 -0.78 -7.56
CA VAL A 97 -4.33 -2.13 -6.97
C VAL A 97 -4.52 -3.11 -8.12
N TYR A 98 -3.69 -4.15 -8.17
CA TYR A 98 -3.73 -5.13 -9.23
C TYR A 98 -4.82 -6.17 -9.00
N ARG A 99 -5.20 -6.85 -10.09
CA ARG A 99 -6.15 -7.96 -10.04
C ARG A 99 -5.62 -9.09 -9.15
N PRO A 100 -6.50 -9.80 -8.41
CA PRO A 100 -6.19 -11.08 -7.79
C PRO A 100 -5.42 -12.01 -8.75
N GLY A 101 -4.32 -12.60 -8.28
CA GLY A 101 -3.43 -13.48 -9.04
C GLY A 101 -2.31 -12.79 -9.81
N ALA A 102 -2.20 -11.45 -9.77
CA ALA A 102 -1.07 -10.74 -10.39
C ALA A 102 0.26 -11.06 -9.66
N SER A 103 1.31 -11.35 -10.43
CA SER A 103 2.65 -11.65 -9.87
C SER A 103 3.40 -10.41 -9.39
N GLN A 104 3.13 -9.25 -10.02
CA GLN A 104 3.72 -7.97 -9.65
C GLN A 104 3.01 -7.38 -8.44
N VAL A 105 3.70 -6.47 -7.74
CA VAL A 105 3.18 -5.74 -6.59
C VAL A 105 3.37 -4.25 -6.84
N SER A 106 2.31 -3.47 -6.68
CA SER A 106 2.40 -2.01 -6.81
C SER A 106 2.97 -1.36 -5.54
N ASP A 107 3.41 -0.11 -5.65
CA ASP A 107 3.84 0.67 -4.48
C ASP A 107 2.68 0.92 -3.50
N ASP A 108 1.46 1.06 -4.02
CA ASP A 108 0.25 1.24 -3.22
C ASP A 108 -0.15 -0.04 -2.46
N GLU A 109 0.02 -1.20 -3.08
CA GLU A 109 -0.16 -2.50 -2.44
C GLU A 109 0.88 -2.73 -1.34
N SER A 110 2.13 -2.35 -1.61
CA SER A 110 3.20 -2.38 -0.62
C SER A 110 2.92 -1.44 0.54
N TRP A 111 2.41 -0.23 0.27
CA TRP A 111 1.96 0.71 1.29
C TRP A 111 0.83 0.12 2.15
N LEU A 112 -0.13 -0.57 1.54
CA LEU A 112 -1.24 -1.19 2.26
C LEU A 112 -0.76 -2.29 3.21
N LEU A 113 0.13 -3.18 2.75
CA LEU A 113 0.74 -4.20 3.62
C LEU A 113 1.50 -3.58 4.79
N ARG A 114 2.26 -2.50 4.54
CA ARG A 114 2.97 -1.76 5.60
C ARG A 114 2.02 -1.12 6.60
N LEU A 115 0.87 -0.63 6.14
CA LEU A 115 -0.16 -0.08 7.02
C LEU A 115 -0.75 -1.14 7.95
N LEU A 116 -1.07 -2.34 7.44
CA LEU A 116 -1.56 -3.43 8.27
C LEU A 116 -0.49 -3.90 9.27
N ALA A 117 0.76 -4.04 8.82
CA ALA A 117 1.88 -4.42 9.69
C ALA A 117 2.11 -3.40 10.82
N ALA A 118 1.98 -2.10 10.54
CA ALA A 118 2.11 -1.05 11.55
C ALA A 118 1.02 -1.17 12.63
N TRP A 119 -0.23 -1.40 12.24
CA TRP A 119 -1.32 -1.63 13.18
C TRP A 119 -1.12 -2.90 14.02
N ARG A 120 -0.72 -4.02 13.40
CA ARG A 120 -0.44 -5.27 14.12
C ARG A 120 0.74 -5.17 15.09
N SER A 121 1.68 -4.29 14.79
CA SER A 121 2.83 -4.02 15.65
C SER A 121 2.55 -2.93 16.69
N GLU A 122 1.30 -2.47 16.81
CA GLU A 122 0.85 -1.40 17.73
C GLU A 122 1.62 -0.08 17.53
N GLN A 123 2.09 0.18 16.30
CA GLN A 123 2.84 1.38 15.95
C GLN A 123 1.91 2.48 15.42
N ASP A 124 1.07 3.04 16.29
CA ASP A 124 0.06 4.06 15.94
C ASP A 124 0.63 5.27 15.20
N ALA A 125 1.83 5.73 15.61
CA ALA A 125 2.50 6.86 14.97
C ALA A 125 2.91 6.53 13.52
N ALA A 126 3.41 5.32 13.28
CA ALA A 126 3.81 4.86 11.95
C ALA A 126 2.58 4.69 11.04
N ALA A 127 1.50 4.08 11.56
CA ALA A 127 0.24 3.96 10.84
C ALA A 127 -0.36 5.34 10.49
N GLY A 128 -0.32 6.28 11.44
CA GLY A 128 -0.75 7.66 11.22
C GLY A 128 0.07 8.36 10.14
N ALA A 129 1.39 8.17 10.12
CA ALA A 129 2.26 8.71 9.08
C ALA A 129 1.94 8.13 7.70
N LEU A 130 1.80 6.80 7.60
CA LEU A 130 1.44 6.11 6.35
C LEU A 130 0.10 6.61 5.79
N VAL A 131 -0.92 6.78 6.63
CA VAL A 131 -2.20 7.36 6.22
C VAL A 131 -2.01 8.81 5.77
N SER A 132 -1.19 9.60 6.46
CA SER A 132 -0.99 11.02 6.13
C SER A 132 -0.35 11.23 4.75
N TRP A 133 0.50 10.31 4.31
CA TRP A 133 1.16 10.35 3.00
C TRP A 133 0.20 10.08 1.85
N ARG A 134 -0.79 9.21 2.07
CA ARG A 134 -1.68 8.73 1.01
C ARG A 134 -3.07 9.36 1.00
N VAL A 135 -3.51 9.92 2.12
CA VAL A 135 -4.89 10.38 2.33
C VAL A 135 -4.95 11.88 2.61
N ARG A 136 -5.91 12.55 1.97
CA ARG A 136 -6.22 13.97 2.18
C ARG A 136 -6.59 14.26 3.64
N PRO A 137 -6.21 15.42 4.21
CA PRO A 137 -6.38 15.73 5.64
C PRO A 137 -7.75 15.41 6.22
N GLN A 138 -8.82 15.71 5.48
CA GLN A 138 -10.21 15.60 5.92
C GLN A 138 -10.61 14.15 6.25
N ALA A 139 -10.07 13.16 5.53
CA ALA A 139 -10.43 11.75 5.72
C ALA A 139 -9.45 10.98 6.63
N ARG A 140 -8.31 11.57 7.02
CA ARG A 140 -7.23 10.85 7.74
C ARG A 140 -7.68 10.21 9.05
N ARG A 141 -8.60 10.86 9.79
CA ARG A 141 -9.13 10.29 11.04
C ARG A 141 -9.95 9.02 10.75
N TRP A 142 -10.85 9.11 9.78
CA TRP A 142 -11.70 7.99 9.38
C TRP A 142 -10.89 6.84 8.76
N MET A 143 -9.89 7.15 7.93
CA MET A 143 -9.03 6.13 7.33
C MET A 143 -8.19 5.38 8.37
N ARG A 144 -7.75 6.05 9.44
CA ARG A 144 -7.10 5.38 10.58
C ARG A 144 -8.07 4.44 11.30
N PHE A 145 -9.29 4.92 11.61
CA PHE A 145 -10.33 4.10 12.23
C PHE A 145 -10.67 2.85 11.39
N LEU A 146 -10.85 3.03 10.08
CA LEU A 146 -11.22 1.94 9.16
C LEU A 146 -10.08 0.93 8.98
N SER A 147 -8.84 1.39 8.78
CA SER A 147 -7.70 0.48 8.62
C SER A 147 -7.41 -0.31 9.90
N HIS A 148 -7.47 0.33 11.07
CA HIS A 148 -7.33 -0.37 12.35
C HIS A 148 -8.45 -1.39 12.58
N GLY A 149 -9.71 -1.02 12.32
CA GLY A 149 -10.85 -1.94 12.40
C GLY A 149 -10.74 -3.12 11.43
N MET A 150 -10.26 -2.87 10.21
CA MET A 150 -10.03 -3.90 9.20
C MET A 150 -8.97 -4.91 9.64
N VAL A 151 -7.85 -4.46 10.24
CA VAL A 151 -6.81 -5.36 10.78
C VAL A 151 -7.37 -6.25 11.87
N ARG A 152 -8.09 -5.66 12.84
CA ARG A 152 -8.75 -6.44 13.90
C ARG A 152 -9.72 -7.48 13.35
N ALA A 153 -10.49 -7.13 12.32
CA ALA A 153 -11.42 -8.05 11.67
C ALA A 153 -10.74 -9.11 10.80
N LEU A 154 -9.60 -8.80 10.18
CA LEU A 154 -8.75 -9.76 9.45
C LEU A 154 -8.20 -10.82 10.39
N ASP A 155 -7.65 -10.38 11.53
CA ASP A 155 -7.00 -11.25 12.49
C ASP A 155 -8.02 -12.11 13.25
N ALA A 156 -9.25 -11.63 13.44
CA ALA A 156 -10.36 -12.42 13.98
C ALA A 156 -10.92 -13.48 13.01
N ALA A 157 -10.66 -13.34 11.71
CA ALA A 157 -11.13 -14.25 10.66
C ALA A 157 -10.06 -15.24 10.17
N ALA A 158 -8.82 -15.11 10.66
CA ALA A 158 -7.69 -15.98 10.36
C ALA A 158 -7.66 -17.19 11.30
#